data_AF-A0A924G8B0-F1
#
_entry.id   AF-A0A924G8B0-F1
#
_cell.length_a   1.000
_cell.length_b   1.000
_cell.length_c   1.000
_cell.angle_alpha   90.00
_cell.angle_beta   90.00
_cell.angle_gamma   90.00
#
_symmetry.space_group_name_H-M   'P 1'
#
loop_
_entity.id
_entity.type
_entity.pdbx_description
1 polymer ?
#
loop_
_entity_poly.entity_id
_entity_poly.type
_entity_poly.pdbx_seq_one_letter_code
_entity_poly.pdbx_strand_id
1 'polypeptide(L)'
;MATFTVRPARTSDVPLIQGLVEPLAQQRILLGKDRVVLYEAVQEFRMAETEAGEVVGCGALHVMWQDLGEVRTLAVAQGWLGTGAGHALLEDIEQHAVELGLSRLFCLTFETAFFGRHGFEPIAEDVVAPEVFAQLALSPDEGVAEFLDLSRVKQNTLGNTRMLKLL
;
A
#
# COMPACT_ATOMS: atom_id res chain seq x y z
N MET A 1 -3.96 19.22 19.40
CA MET A 1 -3.82 17.95 18.64
C MET A 1 -2.36 17.84 18.26
N ALA A 2 -1.78 16.64 18.37
CA ALA A 2 -0.39 16.47 17.98
C ALA A 2 -0.30 16.66 16.45
N THR A 3 0.58 17.56 16.01
CA THR A 3 0.73 17.96 14.61
C THR A 3 1.75 17.06 13.92
N PHE A 4 1.46 16.72 12.67
CA PHE A 4 2.34 15.91 11.83
C PHE A 4 2.23 16.37 10.37
N THR A 5 3.23 16.02 9.56
CA THR A 5 3.26 16.25 8.12
C THR A 5 3.54 14.95 7.39
N VAL A 6 3.07 14.83 6.14
CA VAL A 6 3.37 13.68 5.28
C VAL A 6 4.44 14.10 4.26
N ARG A 7 5.43 13.24 4.05
CA ARG A 7 6.52 13.48 3.10
C ARG A 7 7.01 12.19 2.43
N PRO A 8 7.70 12.27 1.28
CA PRO A 8 8.44 11.14 0.73
C PRO A 8 9.46 10.55 1.72
N ALA A 9 9.59 9.22 1.70
CA ALA A 9 10.61 8.53 2.49
C ALA A 9 12.02 8.75 1.92
N ARG A 10 13.00 8.65 2.79
CA ARG A 10 14.44 8.69 2.51
C ARG A 10 15.05 7.35 2.91
N THR A 11 16.24 7.04 2.40
CA THR A 11 16.97 5.82 2.79
C THR A 11 17.22 5.74 4.29
N SER A 12 17.40 6.89 4.96
CA SER A 12 17.52 6.98 6.42
C SER A 12 16.26 6.56 7.19
N ASP A 13 15.08 6.55 6.55
CA ASP A 13 13.82 6.15 7.18
C ASP A 13 13.60 4.63 7.15
N VAL A 14 14.34 3.88 6.34
CA VAL A 14 14.13 2.43 6.17
C VAL A 14 14.22 1.64 7.49
N PRO A 15 15.16 1.92 8.42
CA PRO A 15 15.15 1.30 9.75
C PRO A 15 13.88 1.61 10.55
N LEU A 16 13.31 2.82 10.39
CA LEU A 16 12.09 3.26 11.08
C LEU A 16 10.85 2.58 10.47
N ILE A 17 10.78 2.49 9.14
CA ILE A 17 9.75 1.71 8.42
C ILE A 17 9.75 0.27 8.92
N GLN A 18 10.94 -0.36 9.00
CA GLN A 18 11.05 -1.72 9.51
C GLN A 18 10.56 -1.82 10.96
N GLY A 19 10.89 -0.85 11.82
CA GLY A 19 10.42 -0.79 13.20
C GLY A 19 8.89 -0.67 13.35
N LEU A 20 8.22 0.03 12.43
CA LEU A 20 6.76 0.12 12.38
C LEU A 20 6.11 -1.19 11.88
N VAL A 21 6.75 -1.85 10.91
CA VAL A 21 6.19 -3.03 10.23
C VAL A 21 6.40 -4.31 11.04
N GLU A 22 7.54 -4.47 11.72
CA GLU A 22 7.92 -5.71 12.40
C GLU A 22 6.87 -6.19 13.43
N PRO A 23 6.31 -5.35 14.34
CA PRO A 23 5.29 -5.80 15.27
C PRO A 23 4.00 -6.25 14.56
N LEU A 24 3.61 -5.56 13.48
CA LEU A 24 2.43 -5.89 12.69
C LEU A 24 2.63 -7.18 11.88
N ALA A 25 3.87 -7.44 11.43
CA ALA A 25 4.22 -8.68 10.76
C ALA A 25 4.17 -9.88 11.71
N GLN A 26 4.67 -9.73 12.93
CA GLN A 26 4.58 -10.75 13.98
C GLN A 26 3.13 -11.07 14.37
N GLN A 27 2.25 -10.06 14.32
CA GLN A 27 0.81 -10.21 14.53
C GLN A 27 0.06 -10.71 13.28
N ARG A 28 0.75 -10.98 12.17
CA ARG A 28 0.16 -11.37 10.87
C ARG A 28 -0.85 -10.36 10.31
N ILE A 29 -0.70 -9.08 10.65
CA ILE A 29 -1.48 -7.96 10.10
C ILE A 29 -0.85 -7.46 8.80
N LEU A 30 0.48 -7.39 8.76
CA LEU A 30 1.26 -7.05 7.57
C LEU A 30 2.16 -8.21 7.15
N LEU A 31 2.62 -8.17 5.90
CA LEU A 31 3.70 -9.03 5.45
C LEU A 31 5.05 -8.42 5.83
N GLY A 32 5.88 -9.21 6.49
CA GLY A 32 7.27 -8.84 6.74
C GLY A 32 8.05 -8.67 5.43
N LYS A 33 9.04 -7.79 5.44
CA LYS A 33 9.93 -7.54 4.30
C LYS A 33 11.37 -7.52 4.77
N ASP A 34 12.24 -8.14 4.00
CA ASP A 34 13.68 -8.00 4.21
C ASP A 34 14.09 -6.54 4.00
N ARG A 35 15.12 -6.12 4.74
CA ARG A 35 15.58 -4.73 4.71
C ARG A 35 16.01 -4.26 3.32
N VAL A 36 16.59 -5.16 2.51
CA VAL A 36 16.98 -4.84 1.13
C VAL A 36 15.77 -4.49 0.26
N VAL A 37 14.66 -5.22 0.41
CA VAL A 37 13.40 -4.96 -0.29
C VAL A 37 12.83 -3.59 0.11
N LEU A 38 12.96 -3.21 1.39
CA LEU A 38 12.54 -1.88 1.85
C LEU A 38 13.41 -0.76 1.28
N TYR A 39 14.72 -0.98 1.12
CA TYR A 39 15.61 -0.01 0.47
C TYR A 39 15.27 0.15 -1.02
N GLU A 40 15.02 -0.94 -1.74
CA GLU A 40 14.63 -0.92 -3.15
C GLU A 40 13.30 -0.16 -3.35
N ALA A 41 12.34 -0.40 -2.46
CA ALA A 41 11.01 0.20 -2.51
C ALA A 41 10.94 1.60 -1.90
N VAL A 42 12.03 2.20 -1.41
CA VAL A 42 11.98 3.44 -0.61
C VAL A 42 11.24 4.59 -1.30
N GLN A 43 11.30 4.66 -2.63
CA GLN A 43 10.64 5.70 -3.43
C GLN A 43 9.10 5.57 -3.44
N GLU A 44 8.58 4.37 -3.15
CA GLU A 44 7.14 4.11 -3.01
C GLU A 44 6.59 4.66 -1.70
N PHE A 45 7.44 4.86 -0.69
CA PHE A 45 7.00 5.15 0.67
C PHE A 45 6.76 6.64 0.93
N ARG A 46 5.76 6.87 1.78
CA ARG A 46 5.43 8.12 2.45
C ARG A 46 5.54 7.93 3.95
N MET A 47 6.03 8.97 4.63
CA MET A 47 6.26 9.00 6.07
C MET A 47 5.38 10.07 6.69
N ALA A 48 4.70 9.74 7.78
CA ALA A 48 4.09 10.72 8.68
C ALA A 48 5.11 11.07 9.76
N GLU A 49 5.46 12.36 9.88
CA GLU A 49 6.49 12.86 10.79
C GLU A 49 5.94 14.02 11.64
N THR A 50 6.25 14.00 12.94
CA THR A 50 5.89 15.08 13.87
C THR A 50 6.79 16.30 13.67
N GLU A 51 6.39 17.46 14.21
CA GLU A 51 7.27 18.65 14.22
C GLU A 51 8.63 18.42 14.92
N ALA A 52 8.70 17.46 15.84
CA ALA A 52 9.93 17.09 16.54
C ALA A 52 10.83 16.15 15.73
N GLY A 53 10.42 15.73 14.53
CA GLY A 53 11.17 14.82 13.67
C GLY A 53 10.93 13.34 13.96
N GLU A 54 9.92 13.00 14.76
CA GLU A 54 9.56 11.61 15.05
C GLU A 54 8.70 11.04 13.93
N VAL A 55 9.09 9.89 13.38
CA VAL A 55 8.26 9.14 12.43
C VAL A 55 7.17 8.38 13.17
N VAL A 56 5.92 8.64 12.81
CA VAL A 56 4.74 8.11 13.49
C VAL A 56 3.86 7.24 12.60
N GLY A 57 4.19 7.13 11.32
CA GLY A 57 3.53 6.23 10.40
C GLY A 57 4.22 6.16 9.05
N CYS A 58 3.87 5.15 8.27
CA CYS A 58 4.30 5.00 6.90
C CYS A 58 3.20 4.37 6.05
N GLY A 59 3.31 4.52 4.73
CA GLY A 59 2.50 3.84 3.74
C GLY A 59 3.20 3.88 2.40
N ALA A 60 2.86 2.98 1.50
CA ALA A 60 3.50 2.89 0.19
C ALA A 60 2.49 2.77 -0.95
N LEU A 61 2.83 3.37 -2.08
CA LEU A 61 2.14 3.19 -3.35
C LEU A 61 3.01 2.35 -4.28
N HIS A 62 2.52 1.17 -4.67
CA HIS A 62 3.19 0.34 -5.66
C HIS A 62 2.40 0.32 -6.96
N VAL A 63 2.99 0.82 -8.04
CA VAL A 63 2.42 0.75 -9.39
C VAL A 63 2.50 -0.68 -9.90
N MET A 64 1.36 -1.26 -10.28
CA MET A 64 1.30 -2.60 -10.87
C MET A 64 1.17 -2.59 -12.38
N TRP A 65 0.47 -1.58 -12.92
CA TRP A 65 0.22 -1.43 -14.35
C TRP A 65 -0.05 0.03 -14.73
N GLN A 66 -0.35 0.31 -16.00
CA GLN A 66 -0.57 1.67 -16.50
C GLN A 66 -1.66 2.45 -15.75
N ASP A 67 -2.69 1.75 -15.27
CA ASP A 67 -3.89 2.33 -14.65
C ASP A 67 -4.08 1.89 -13.19
N LEU A 68 -3.31 0.89 -12.73
CA LEU A 68 -3.52 0.19 -11.46
C LEU A 68 -2.33 0.34 -10.50
N GLY A 69 -2.63 0.81 -9.29
CA GLY A 69 -1.71 0.79 -8.16
C GLY A 69 -2.23 0.00 -6.95
N GLU A 70 -1.33 -0.30 -6.03
CA GLU A 70 -1.63 -0.96 -4.76
C GLU A 70 -1.17 -0.11 -3.59
N VAL A 71 -2.06 0.11 -2.63
CA VAL A 71 -1.68 0.67 -1.33
C VAL A 71 -1.10 -0.45 -0.47
N ARG A 72 0.17 -0.31 -0.10
CA ARG A 72 0.94 -1.30 0.67
C ARG A 72 1.45 -0.71 1.97
N THR A 73 1.67 -1.59 2.96
CA THR A 73 2.47 -1.29 4.15
C THR A 73 2.02 -0.01 4.88
N LEU A 74 0.69 0.23 4.93
CA LEU A 74 0.13 1.34 5.68
C LEU A 74 0.12 0.98 7.18
N ALA A 75 0.90 1.71 7.96
CA ALA A 75 1.10 1.49 9.39
C ALA A 75 1.20 2.81 10.14
N VAL A 76 0.63 2.86 11.35
CA VAL A 76 0.70 4.02 12.26
C VAL A 76 1.13 3.52 13.63
N ALA A 77 2.04 4.25 14.27
CA ALA A 77 2.51 3.95 15.61
C ALA A 77 1.33 3.93 16.61
N GLN A 78 1.37 3.02 17.58
CA GLN A 78 0.22 2.77 18.46
C GLN A 78 -0.25 4.00 19.25
N GLY A 79 0.68 4.87 19.68
CA GLY A 79 0.36 6.14 20.34
C GLY A 79 -0.27 7.21 19.44
N TRP A 80 -0.28 6.96 18.12
CA TRP A 80 -0.79 7.87 17.09
C TRP A 80 -2.04 7.34 16.38
N LEU A 81 -2.57 6.18 16.79
CA LEU A 81 -3.85 5.71 16.31
C LEU A 81 -4.98 6.69 16.68
N GLY A 82 -5.93 6.90 15.78
CA GLY A 82 -7.05 7.83 15.99
C GLY A 82 -6.69 9.32 15.90
N THR A 83 -5.44 9.68 15.57
CA THR A 83 -5.01 11.08 15.41
C THR A 83 -5.25 11.65 14.00
N GLY A 84 -5.62 10.80 13.04
CA GLY A 84 -5.74 11.17 11.63
C GLY A 84 -4.50 10.85 10.78
N ALA A 85 -3.38 10.42 11.37
CA ALA A 85 -2.15 10.10 10.63
C ALA A 85 -2.35 9.09 9.49
N GLY A 86 -3.13 8.02 9.74
CA GLY A 86 -3.45 7.03 8.70
C GLY A 86 -4.27 7.62 7.56
N HIS A 87 -5.22 8.52 7.85
CA HIS A 87 -6.02 9.19 6.83
C HIS A 87 -5.14 10.06 5.94
N ALA A 88 -4.29 10.91 6.53
CA ALA A 88 -3.39 11.78 5.78
C ALA A 88 -2.38 10.99 4.92
N LEU A 89 -1.86 9.86 5.43
CA LEU A 89 -0.99 8.99 4.64
C LEU A 89 -1.71 8.42 3.41
N LEU A 90 -2.95 7.95 3.58
CA LEU A 90 -3.73 7.40 2.48
C LEU A 90 -4.10 8.49 1.47
N GLU A 91 -4.52 9.67 1.92
CA GLU A 91 -4.83 10.81 1.05
C GLU A 91 -3.62 11.24 0.22
N ASP A 92 -2.41 11.32 0.81
CA ASP A 92 -1.18 11.62 0.07
C ASP A 92 -0.83 10.52 -0.96
N ILE A 93 -1.05 9.25 -0.60
CA ILE A 93 -0.86 8.11 -1.51
C ILE A 93 -1.84 8.17 -2.69
N GLU A 94 -3.11 8.48 -2.44
CA GLU A 94 -4.13 8.61 -3.48
C GLU A 94 -3.83 9.79 -4.41
N GLN A 95 -3.44 10.93 -3.85
CA GLN A 95 -3.04 12.09 -4.64
C GLN A 95 -1.83 11.77 -5.52
N HIS A 96 -0.82 11.09 -4.97
CA HIS A 96 0.34 10.63 -5.74
C HIS A 96 -0.05 9.62 -6.83
N ALA A 97 -1.03 8.75 -6.58
CA ALA A 97 -1.54 7.82 -7.58
C ALA A 97 -2.19 8.56 -8.77
N VAL A 98 -3.00 9.57 -8.50
CA VAL A 98 -3.60 10.44 -9.53
C VAL A 98 -2.51 11.16 -10.32
N GLU A 99 -1.48 11.70 -9.66
CA GLU A 99 -0.36 12.37 -10.33
C GLU A 99 0.45 11.45 -11.25
N LEU A 100 0.53 10.16 -10.92
CA LEU A 100 1.14 9.13 -11.77
C LEU A 100 0.24 8.67 -12.93
N GLY A 101 -1.02 9.12 -12.98
CA GLY A 101 -1.99 8.75 -14.01
C GLY A 101 -2.77 7.46 -13.73
N LEU A 102 -2.74 6.95 -12.49
CA LEU A 102 -3.53 5.79 -12.10
C LEU A 102 -5.02 6.17 -11.99
N SER A 103 -5.89 5.27 -12.45
CA SER A 103 -7.35 5.44 -12.36
C SER A 103 -7.99 4.54 -11.30
N ARG A 104 -7.21 3.62 -10.73
CA ARG A 104 -7.71 2.66 -9.74
C ARG A 104 -6.62 2.21 -8.77
N LEU A 105 -7.01 2.07 -7.51
CA LEU A 105 -6.17 1.54 -6.44
C LEU A 105 -6.83 0.34 -5.81
N PHE A 106 -6.04 -0.65 -5.42
CA PHE A 106 -6.52 -1.71 -4.55
C PHE A 106 -5.65 -1.85 -3.30
N CYS A 107 -6.18 -2.54 -2.29
CA CYS A 107 -5.43 -2.95 -1.12
C CYS A 107 -5.91 -4.31 -0.62
N LEU A 108 -5.08 -4.93 0.22
CA LEU A 108 -5.37 -6.16 0.95
C LEU A 108 -5.29 -5.84 2.44
N THR A 109 -6.44 -5.81 3.12
CA THR A 109 -6.55 -5.21 4.45
C THR A 109 -7.52 -5.93 5.38
N PHE A 110 -7.24 -5.92 6.69
CA PHE A 110 -8.24 -6.23 7.72
C PHE A 110 -9.03 -4.99 8.15
N GLU A 111 -8.50 -3.80 7.87
CA GLU A 111 -9.06 -2.50 8.27
C GLU A 111 -10.10 -2.00 7.26
N THR A 112 -11.09 -2.84 6.93
CA THR A 112 -12.08 -2.54 5.87
C THR A 112 -12.89 -1.27 6.14
N ALA A 113 -13.21 -1.01 7.41
CA ALA A 113 -13.92 0.22 7.79
C ALA A 113 -13.06 1.48 7.60
N PHE A 114 -11.74 1.38 7.76
CA PHE A 114 -10.83 2.50 7.50
C PHE A 114 -10.78 2.81 6.00
N PHE A 115 -10.50 1.80 5.16
CA PHE A 115 -10.45 1.97 3.71
C PHE A 115 -11.81 2.33 3.10
N GLY A 116 -12.90 1.78 3.64
CA GLY A 116 -14.27 2.13 3.22
C GLY A 116 -14.62 3.60 3.44
N ARG A 117 -14.07 4.25 4.49
CA ARG A 117 -14.21 5.71 4.68
C ARG A 117 -13.52 6.53 3.59
N HIS A 118 -12.58 5.94 2.87
CA HIS A 118 -11.89 6.54 1.74
C HIS A 118 -12.47 6.11 0.39
N GLY A 119 -13.59 5.38 0.35
CA GLY A 119 -14.25 4.98 -0.89
C GLY A 119 -13.70 3.70 -1.53
N PHE A 120 -12.93 2.90 -0.79
CA PHE A 120 -12.63 1.53 -1.21
C PHE A 120 -13.82 0.62 -0.95
N GLU A 121 -14.12 -0.25 -1.89
CA GLU A 121 -15.19 -1.25 -1.81
C GLU A 121 -14.63 -2.67 -1.86
N PRO A 122 -15.16 -3.63 -1.07
CA PRO A 122 -14.75 -5.02 -1.16
C PRO A 122 -15.02 -5.61 -2.56
N ILE A 123 -14.04 -6.31 -3.12
CA ILE A 123 -14.20 -7.03 -4.39
C ILE A 123 -13.97 -8.52 -4.18
N ALA A 124 -14.71 -9.35 -4.93
CA ALA A 124 -14.55 -10.79 -4.90
C ALA A 124 -13.18 -11.19 -5.51
N GLU A 125 -12.59 -12.24 -4.95
CA GLU A 125 -11.38 -12.85 -5.48
C GLU A 125 -11.77 -13.79 -6.62
N ASP A 126 -11.40 -13.44 -7.86
CA ASP A 126 -11.50 -14.37 -8.98
C ASP A 126 -10.18 -15.14 -9.06
N VAL A 127 -10.24 -16.45 -8.82
CA VAL A 127 -9.07 -17.34 -8.87
C VAL A 127 -8.58 -17.41 -10.31
N VAL A 128 -7.50 -16.70 -10.61
CA VAL A 128 -6.81 -16.84 -11.89
C VAL A 128 -5.89 -18.05 -11.84
N ALA A 129 -5.98 -18.88 -12.88
CA ALA A 129 -5.21 -20.11 -12.98
C ALA A 129 -3.69 -19.81 -12.91
N PRO A 130 -2.89 -20.65 -12.22
CA PRO A 130 -1.44 -20.43 -12.04
C PRO A 130 -0.65 -20.20 -13.33
N GLU A 131 -1.11 -20.77 -14.44
CA GLU A 131 -0.51 -20.61 -15.77
C GLU A 131 -0.67 -19.18 -16.32
N VAL A 132 -1.77 -18.50 -15.99
CA VAL A 132 -2.06 -17.12 -16.44
C VAL A 132 -1.27 -16.09 -15.63
N PHE A 133 -1.04 -16.37 -14.34
CA PHE A 133 -0.13 -15.59 -13.49
C PHE A 133 1.33 -15.67 -13.98
N ALA A 134 1.78 -16.84 -14.44
CA ALA A 134 3.11 -17.02 -15.02
C ALA A 134 3.27 -16.30 -16.37
N GLN A 135 2.21 -16.17 -17.16
CA GLN A 135 2.21 -15.45 -18.45
C GLN A 135 2.28 -13.92 -18.27
N LEU A 136 1.62 -13.39 -17.23
CA LEU A 136 1.74 -11.98 -16.82
C LEU A 136 3.15 -11.59 -16.39
N ALA A 137 3.88 -12.51 -15.76
CA ALA A 137 5.26 -12.30 -15.31
C ALA A 137 6.30 -12.26 -16.47
N LEU A 138 5.88 -12.51 -17.71
CA LEU A 138 6.75 -12.68 -18.87
C LEU A 138 6.54 -11.64 -20.00
N SER A 139 5.54 -10.76 -19.94
CA SER A 139 5.19 -9.90 -21.10
C SER A 139 5.90 -8.54 -21.10
N PRO A 140 6.63 -8.18 -22.18
CA PRO A 140 7.20 -6.85 -22.39
C PRO A 140 6.44 -5.98 -23.43
N ASP A 141 5.15 -6.26 -23.72
CA ASP A 141 4.39 -5.63 -24.82
C ASP A 141 3.06 -4.98 -24.34
N GLU A 142 2.79 -3.73 -24.76
CA GLU A 142 1.74 -2.82 -24.25
C GLU A 142 0.28 -3.25 -24.57
N GLY A 143 0.06 -4.32 -25.35
CA GLY A 143 -1.27 -4.79 -25.76
C GLY A 143 -1.93 -5.85 -24.87
N VAL A 144 -1.24 -6.34 -23.82
CA VAL A 144 -1.77 -7.41 -22.93
C VAL A 144 -2.43 -6.84 -21.66
N ALA A 145 -2.48 -5.51 -21.55
CA ALA A 145 -3.14 -4.75 -20.49
C ALA A 145 -4.65 -5.00 -20.37
N GLU A 146 -5.31 -5.54 -21.40
CA GLU A 146 -6.76 -5.43 -21.53
C GLU A 146 -7.57 -6.63 -21.01
N PHE A 147 -6.93 -7.67 -20.47
CA PHE A 147 -7.68 -8.89 -20.11
C PHE A 147 -7.52 -9.43 -18.70
N LEU A 148 -6.74 -8.77 -17.83
CA LEU A 148 -6.58 -9.23 -16.45
C LEU A 148 -6.79 -8.06 -15.49
N ASP A 149 -7.86 -8.15 -14.72
CA ASP A 149 -8.05 -7.30 -13.55
C ASP A 149 -7.04 -7.73 -12.49
N LEU A 150 -5.79 -7.27 -12.63
CA LEU A 150 -4.64 -7.58 -11.77
C LEU A 150 -4.96 -7.34 -10.28
N SER A 151 -5.91 -6.45 -10.00
CA SER A 151 -6.40 -6.22 -8.64
C SER A 151 -7.00 -7.48 -8.04
N ARG A 152 -7.64 -8.37 -8.81
CA ARG A 152 -8.33 -9.59 -8.36
C ARG A 152 -7.41 -10.80 -8.17
N VAL A 153 -6.26 -10.82 -8.84
CA VAL A 153 -5.45 -12.05 -9.03
C VAL A 153 -4.25 -12.14 -8.10
N LYS A 154 -3.87 -11.03 -7.47
CA LYS A 154 -2.72 -10.99 -6.57
C LYS A 154 -2.94 -11.92 -5.38
N GLN A 155 -2.04 -12.83 -5.09
CA GLN A 155 -2.19 -13.77 -3.96
C GLN A 155 -2.50 -13.06 -2.62
N ASN A 156 -3.59 -13.48 -1.97
CA ASN A 156 -3.97 -13.02 -0.64
C ASN A 156 -3.35 -13.89 0.46
N THR A 157 -2.09 -13.62 0.79
CA THR A 157 -1.30 -14.44 1.72
C THR A 157 -1.84 -14.45 3.16
N LEU A 158 -2.51 -13.38 3.58
CA LEU A 158 -3.02 -13.23 4.95
C LEU A 158 -4.51 -13.59 5.09
N GLY A 159 -5.21 -13.87 3.99
CA GLY A 159 -6.64 -14.13 3.99
C GLY A 159 -7.47 -12.91 4.41
N ASN A 160 -6.97 -11.70 4.14
CA ASN A 160 -7.65 -10.45 4.50
C ASN A 160 -8.56 -9.97 3.35
N THR A 161 -9.22 -8.84 3.48
CA THR A 161 -10.19 -8.38 2.46
C THR A 161 -9.48 -7.63 1.35
N ARG A 162 -9.77 -8.01 0.11
CA ARG A 162 -9.40 -7.24 -1.07
C ARG A 162 -10.40 -6.12 -1.28
N MET A 163 -9.91 -4.89 -1.39
CA MET A 163 -10.75 -3.73 -1.65
C MET A 163 -10.20 -2.92 -2.82
N LEU A 164 -11.08 -2.29 -3.60
CA LEU A 164 -10.77 -1.51 -4.79
C LEU A 164 -11.42 -0.12 -4.67
N LYS A 165 -10.73 0.91 -5.13
CA LYS A 165 -11.23 2.27 -5.30
C LYS A 165 -10.95 2.72 -6.74
N LEU A 166 -11.93 3.36 -7.36
CA LEU A 166 -11.74 4.16 -8.57
C LEU A 166 -11.37 5.59 -8.14
N LEU A 167 -10.32 6.16 -8.76
CA LEU A 167 -9.77 7.48 -8.44
C LEU A 167 -10.48 8.61 -9.19
#